data_AF-G4V231-F1
#
_entry.id   AF-G4V231-F1
#
_cell.length_a   1.000
_cell.length_b   1.000
_cell.length_c   1.000
_cell.angle_alpha   90.00
_cell.angle_beta   90.00
_cell.angle_gamma   90.00
#
_symmetry.space_group_name_H-M   'P 1'
#
loop_
_entity.id
_entity.type
_entity.pdbx_description
1 polymer ?
#
loop_
_entity_poly.entity_id
_entity_poly.type
_entity_poly.pdbx_seq_one_letter_code
_entity_poly.pdbx_strand_id
1 'polypeptide(L)' 'MFFYLVSLLMFFFKFNRLIFLLLGLEMLALGLFLYFSMFFNFICFFYFLVFVVISSVTGLFVFICSLKSYGSDCSFL' A
#
# COMPACT_ATOMS: atom_id res chain seq x y z
N MET A 1 -3.70 4.54 14.83
CA MET A 1 -2.37 5.17 14.97
C MET A 1 -1.23 4.17 14.89
N PHE A 2 -1.23 3.08 15.67
CA PHE A 2 -0.15 2.07 15.64
C PHE A 2 0.12 1.50 14.22
N PHE A 3 -0.93 1.12 13.48
CA PHE A 3 -0.80 0.64 12.09
C PHE A 3 -0.13 1.66 11.15
N TYR A 4 -0.41 2.95 11.32
CA TYR A 4 0.18 4.00 10.49
C TYR A 4 1.68 4.15 10.76
N LEU A 5 2.07 4.04 12.03
CA LEU A 5 3.45 4.14 12.49
C LEU A 5 4.27 2.92 12.03
N VAL A 6 3.68 1.72 12.11
CA VAL A 6 4.28 0.47 11.62
C VAL A 6 4.42 0.48 10.10
N SER A 7 3.42 0.99 9.37
CA SER A 7 3.49 1.14 7.92
C SER A 7 4.63 2.08 7.51
N LEU A 8 4.74 3.26 8.14
CA LEU A 8 5.84 4.20 7.88
C LEU A 8 7.21 3.58 8.18
N LEU A 9 7.33 2.81 9.27
CA LEU A 9 8.54 2.07 9.59
C LEU A 9 8.93 1.03 8.54
N MET A 10 7.95 0.33 7.96
CA MET A 10 8.19 -0.62 6.87
C MET A 10 8.71 0.05 5.60
N PHE A 11 8.23 1.27 5.30
CA PHE A 11 8.83 2.07 4.23
C PHE A 11 10.30 2.31 4.54
N PHE A 12 10.65 2.90 5.69
CA PHE A 12 12.03 3.32 5.96
C PHE A 12 13.08 2.20 6.10
N PHE A 13 12.74 1.05 6.67
CA PHE A 13 13.75 0.05 7.04
C PHE A 13 14.04 -1.02 5.99
N LYS A 14 13.18 -1.23 4.98
CA LYS A 14 13.29 -2.42 4.11
C LYS A 14 12.92 -2.16 2.66
N PHE A 15 13.45 -1.08 2.08
CA PHE A 15 13.22 -0.71 0.68
C PHE A 15 13.75 -1.72 -0.35
N ASN A 16 14.73 -2.56 0.02
CA ASN A 16 15.45 -3.41 -0.93
C ASN A 16 14.58 -4.44 -1.69
N ARG A 17 13.32 -4.66 -1.28
CA ARG A 17 12.36 -5.44 -2.08
C ARG A 17 11.07 -4.66 -2.23
N LEU A 18 10.62 -4.50 -3.47
CA LEU A 18 9.37 -3.80 -3.82
C LEU A 18 8.14 -4.36 -3.08
N ILE A 19 8.15 -5.65 -2.75
CA ILE A 19 7.10 -6.29 -1.96
C ILE A 19 6.89 -5.66 -0.58
N PHE A 20 7.95 -5.21 0.10
CA PHE A 20 7.79 -4.54 1.40
C PHE A 20 7.15 -3.16 1.26
N LEU A 21 7.39 -2.50 0.13
CA LEU A 21 6.75 -1.23 -0.21
C LEU A 21 5.25 -1.41 -0.47
N LEU A 22 4.87 -2.41 -1.28
CA LEU A 22 3.45 -2.73 -1.49
C LEU A 22 2.75 -3.12 -0.19
N LEU A 23 3.39 -3.94 0.65
CA LEU A 23 2.84 -4.36 1.94
C LEU A 23 2.67 -3.16 2.89
N GLY A 24 3.63 -2.23 2.90
CA GLY A 24 3.54 -0.98 3.66
C GLY A 24 2.33 -0.15 3.24
N LEU A 25 2.08 -0.06 1.93
CA LEU A 25 0.94 0.67 1.35
C LEU A 25 -0.41 0.05 1.74
N GLU A 26 -0.53 -1.28 1.73
CA GLU A 26 -1.73 -1.99 2.22
C GLU A 26 -1.98 -1.75 3.72
N MET A 27 -0.92 -1.81 4.54
CA MET A 27 -1.02 -1.53 5.98
C MET A 27 -1.40 -0.07 6.27
N LEU A 28 -0.99 0.86 5.40
CA LEU A 28 -1.41 2.26 5.45
C LEU A 28 -2.90 2.40 5.13
N ALA A 29 -3.37 1.75 4.05
CA ALA A 29 -4.76 1.74 3.63
C ALA A 29 -5.68 1.17 4.72
N LEU A 30 -5.26 0.09 5.40
CA LEU A 30 -5.98 -0.47 6.55
C LEU A 30 -6.04 0.49 7.75
N GLY A 31 -4.94 1.20 8.04
CA GLY A 31 -4.91 2.22 9.09
C GLY A 31 -5.87 3.38 8.81
N LEU A 32 -5.91 3.84 7.56
CA LEU A 32 -6.84 4.87 7.09
C LEU A 32 -8.29 4.36 7.11
N PHE A 33 -8.53 3.11 6.69
CA PHE A 33 -9.85 2.50 6.71
C PHE A 33 -10.50 2.54 8.10
N LEU A 34 -9.74 2.16 9.14
CA LEU A 34 -10.21 2.21 10.53
C LEU A 34 -10.49 3.64 11.02
N TYR A 35 -9.76 4.63 10.50
CA TYR A 35 -10.01 6.03 10.83
C TYR A 35 -11.24 6.57 10.08
N PHE A 36 -11.32 6.31 8.77
CA PHE A 36 -12.44 6.71 7.94
C PHE A 36 -13.77 6.10 8.39
N SER A 37 -13.78 4.86 8.86
CA SER A 37 -15.02 4.21 9.33
C SER A 37 -15.61 4.88 10.58
N MET A 38 -14.80 5.61 11.35
CA MET A 38 -15.25 6.27 12.59
C MET A 38 -15.68 7.72 12.38
N PHE A 39 -15.19 8.37 11.30
CA PHE A 39 -15.33 9.82 11.13
C PHE A 39 -16.06 10.27 9.86
N PHE A 40 -16.15 9.45 8.81
CA PHE A 40 -16.68 9.89 7.51
C PHE A 40 -18.07 9.35 7.18
N ASN A 41 -18.77 10.10 6.33
CA ASN A 41 -20.05 9.68 5.74
C ASN A 41 -19.87 8.46 4.82
N PHE A 42 -20.92 7.63 4.75
CA PHE A 42 -20.96 6.37 4.00
C PHE A 42 -20.50 6.48 2.53
N ILE A 43 -20.85 7.57 1.84
CA ILE A 43 -20.48 7.78 0.43
C ILE A 43 -18.97 7.97 0.25
N CYS A 44 -18.32 8.74 1.14
CA CYS A 44 -16.88 8.96 1.10
C CYS A 44 -16.11 7.68 1.40
N PHE A 45 -16.62 6.88 2.34
CA PHE A 45 -16.05 5.57 2.66
C PHE A 45 -16.09 4.61 1.47
N PHE A 46 -17.21 4.58 0.72
CA PHE A 46 -17.34 3.73 -0.46
C PHE A 46 -16.35 4.13 -1.57
N TYR A 47 -16.20 5.44 -1.81
CA TYR A 47 -15.22 5.95 -2.78
C TYR A 47 -13.79 5.59 -2.40
N PHE A 48 -13.45 5.74 -1.12
CA PHE A 48 -12.14 5.36 -0.59
C PHE A 48 -11.87 3.86 -0.80
N LEU A 49 -12.86 3.00 -0.54
CA LEU A 49 -12.71 1.55 -0.68
C LEU A 49 -12.43 1.15 -2.13
N VAL A 50 -13.16 1.72 -3.09
CA VAL A 50 -12.92 1.48 -4.53
C VAL A 50 -11.52 1.94 -4.94
N PHE A 51 -11.08 3.11 -4.45
CA PHE A 51 -9.74 3.62 -4.73
C PHE A 51 -8.65 2.70 -4.18
N VAL A 52 -8.81 2.17 -2.97
CA VAL A 52 -7.86 1.22 -2.37
C VAL A 52 -7.72 -0.03 -3.23
N VAL A 53 -8.83 -0.61 -3.71
CA VAL A 53 -8.79 -1.81 -4.58
C VAL A 53 -8.09 -1.52 -5.91
N ILE A 54 -8.34 -0.36 -6.53
CA ILE A 54 -7.66 0.01 -7.78
C ILE A 54 -6.16 0.18 -7.53
N SER A 55 -5.79 0.81 -6.40
CA SER A 55 -4.38 1.02 -6.04
C SER A 55 -3.63 -0.29 -5.77
N SER A 56 -4.28 -1.30 -5.19
CA SER A 56 -3.65 -2.60 -4.90
C SER A 56 -3.41 -3.41 -6.17
N VAL A 57 -4.37 -3.44 -7.08
CA VAL A 57 -4.24 -4.12 -8.38
C VAL A 57 -3.16 -3.46 -9.24
N THR A 58 -3.14 -2.13 -9.30
CA THR A 58 -2.11 -1.39 -10.04
C THR A 58 -0.72 -1.57 -9.42
N GLY A 59 -0.61 -1.58 -8.10
CA GLY A 59 0.64 -1.88 -7.40
C GLY A 59 1.21 -3.26 -7.76
N LEU A 60 0.36 -4.30 -7.75
CA LEU A 60 0.74 -5.65 -8.17
C LEU A 60 1.15 -5.71 -9.65
N PHE A 61 0.44 -4.99 -10.53
CA PHE A 61 0.81 -4.91 -11.94
C PHE A 61 2.20 -4.31 -12.14
N VAL A 62 2.51 -3.21 -11.45
CA VAL A 62 3.85 -2.60 -11.47
C VAL A 62 4.90 -3.58 -10.94
N PHE A 63 4.60 -4.31 -9.88
CA PHE A 63 5.49 -5.33 -9.32
C PHE A 63 5.83 -6.43 -10.34
N ILE A 64 4.82 -6.96 -11.03
CA ILE A 64 5.01 -8.00 -12.06
C ILE A 64 5.80 -7.45 -13.27
N CYS A 65 5.52 -6.22 -13.71
CA CYS A 65 6.29 -5.56 -14.77
C CYS A 65 7.75 -5.33 -14.38
N SER A 66 8.02 -5.00 -13.11
CA SER A 66 9.37 -4.80 -12.59
C SER A 66 10.16 -6.11 -12.57
N LEU A 67 9.54 -7.19 -12.08
CA LEU A 67 10.09 -8.54 -12.11
C LEU A 67 10.43 -9.00 -13.54
N LYS A 68 9.51 -8.76 -14.48
CA LYS A 68 9.70 -9.14 -15.88
C LYS A 68 10.82 -8.35 -16.57
N SER A 69 11.03 -7.08 -16.20
CA SER A 69 12.02 -6.20 -16.83
C SER A 69 13.42 -6.33 -16.22
N TYR A 70 13.52 -6.56 -14.91
CA TYR A 70 14.79 -6.51 -14.17
C TYR A 70 15.24 -7.86 -13.61
N GLY A 71 14.41 -8.91 -13.72
CA GLY A 71 14.74 -10.27 -13.30
C GLY A 71 14.93 -10.45 -11.79
N SER A 72 14.77 -9.40 -11.00
CA SER A 72 14.89 -9.41 -9.55
C SER A 72 13.92 -8.41 -8.91
N ASP A 73 13.52 -8.70 -7.67
CA ASP A 73 12.62 -7.86 -6.85
C ASP A 73 13.32 -6.63 -6.25
N CYS A 74 14.60 -6.42 -6.58
CA CYS A 74 15.38 -5.31 -6.06
C CYS A 74 14.76 -3.99 -6.50
N SER A 75 14.49 -3.13 -5.53
CA SER A 75 14.08 -1.75 -5.81
C SER A 75 15.14 -1.06 -6.65
N PHE A 76 14.72 -0.18 -7.55
CA PHE A 76 15.61 0.62 -8.42
C PHE A 76 16.47 1.67 -7.67
N LEU A 77 16.47 1.62 -6.34
CA LEU A 77 17.12 2.51 -5.38
C LEU A 77 18.05 1.65 -4.53
#